data_AF-A0ABD0QT16-F1
#
_entry.id   AF-A0ABD0QT16-F1
#
_cell.length_a   1.000
_cell.length_b   1.000
_cell.length_c   1.000
_cell.angle_alpha   90.00
_cell.angle_beta   90.00
_cell.angle_gamma   90.00
#
_symmetry.space_group_name_H-M   'P 1'
#
loop_
_entity.id
_entity.type
_entity.pdbx_description
1 polymer ?
#
loop_
_entity_poly.entity_id
_entity_poly.type
_entity_poly.pdbx_seq_one_letter_code
_entity_poly.pdbx_strand_id
1 'polypeptide(L)'
;MPPIEETLACYLSSGETSSLKAPSLPSKPQVCQDTSHFNGGAYAAAGQAVASLHIVAVLQAYQADLLKDLNKGKSLSPDEVAELRRTTDLALHATKQAATAMGRSMAAMVVTERHLWMNLADIGRKEKGFLLDSPVSASELFGTSVETVVEKFKEAKACSAAFKSFIPANHAAKFLRFCSNFLGH
;
A
#
# COMPACT_ATOMS: atom_id res chain seq x y z
N MET A 1 12.49 -0.46 -7.01
CA MET A 1 11.99 -1.79 -7.42
C MET A 1 12.88 -2.28 -8.54
N PRO A 2 13.45 -3.50 -8.46
CA PRO A 2 14.12 -4.09 -9.61
C PRO A 2 13.15 -4.16 -10.80
N PRO A 3 13.59 -3.84 -12.03
CA PRO A 3 12.74 -3.98 -13.20
C PRO A 3 12.51 -5.46 -13.53
N ILE A 4 11.40 -5.76 -14.19
CA ILE A 4 11.17 -7.09 -14.78
C ILE A 4 12.10 -7.29 -15.98
N GLU A 5 12.57 -8.51 -16.18
CA GLU A 5 13.40 -8.88 -17.31
C GLU A 5 12.64 -8.70 -18.63
N GLU A 6 13.23 -7.98 -19.59
CA GLU A 6 12.59 -7.67 -20.88
C GLU A 6 12.14 -8.92 -21.63
N THR A 7 12.94 -9.99 -21.60
CA THR A 7 12.59 -11.27 -22.22
C THR A 7 11.31 -11.87 -21.64
N LEU A 8 11.15 -11.80 -20.32
CA LEU A 8 9.96 -12.30 -19.63
C LEU A 8 8.75 -11.39 -19.91
N ALA A 9 8.94 -10.08 -19.87
CA ALA A 9 7.89 -9.11 -20.20
C ALA A 9 7.36 -9.30 -21.62
N CYS A 10 8.25 -9.50 -22.60
CA CYS A 10 7.89 -9.79 -24.00
C CYS A 10 7.12 -11.10 -24.14
N TYR A 11 7.53 -12.17 -23.43
CA TYR A 11 6.85 -13.45 -23.45
C TYR A 11 5.42 -13.36 -22.90
N LEU A 12 5.26 -12.72 -21.74
CA LEU A 12 3.95 -12.52 -21.10
C LEU A 12 3.02 -11.66 -21.96
N SER A 13 3.56 -10.67 -22.68
CA SER A 13 2.78 -9.80 -23.57
C SER A 13 2.36 -10.49 -24.88
N SER A 14 3.14 -11.49 -25.34
CA SER A 14 2.91 -12.19 -26.61
C SER A 14 1.81 -13.26 -26.54
N GLY A 15 1.34 -13.62 -25.33
CA GLY A 15 0.21 -14.53 -25.11
C GLY A 15 -1.17 -13.92 -25.38
N GLU A 16 -1.26 -12.61 -25.63
CA GLU A 16 -2.51 -11.89 -25.88
C GLU A 16 -2.80 -11.71 -27.39
N THR A 17 -2.92 -12.80 -28.15
CA THR A 17 -3.47 -12.73 -29.52
C THR A 17 -4.55 -13.78 -29.77
N SER A 18 -5.79 -13.29 -29.95
CA SER A 18 -6.85 -13.78 -30.84
C SER A 18 -8.24 -13.68 -30.22
N SER A 19 -8.90 -12.53 -30.39
CA SER A 19 -10.36 -12.52 -30.57
C SER A 19 -10.80 -11.22 -31.24
N LEU A 20 -11.42 -11.34 -32.42
CA LEU A 20 -12.08 -10.28 -33.18
C LEU A 20 -13.33 -9.79 -32.43
N LYS A 21 -13.13 -8.95 -31.42
CA LYS A 21 -14.16 -8.07 -30.86
C LYS A 21 -13.45 -6.85 -30.30
N ALA A 22 -13.98 -5.65 -30.56
CA ALA A 22 -13.42 -4.40 -30.06
C ALA A 22 -13.10 -4.55 -28.55
N PRO A 23 -11.82 -4.51 -28.15
CA PRO A 23 -11.46 -4.74 -26.76
C PRO A 23 -11.92 -3.53 -25.95
N SER A 24 -12.99 -3.68 -25.17
CA SER A 24 -13.07 -2.90 -23.95
C SER A 24 -11.96 -3.43 -23.04
N LEU A 25 -10.91 -2.64 -22.83
CA LEU A 25 -9.81 -2.96 -21.92
C LEU A 25 -10.39 -3.60 -20.66
N PRO A 26 -9.91 -4.80 -20.24
CA PRO A 26 -10.29 -5.28 -18.93
C PRO A 26 -9.84 -4.21 -17.94
N SER A 27 -10.58 -3.96 -16.86
CA SER A 27 -10.22 -3.05 -15.76
C SER A 27 -8.94 -3.46 -15.00
N LYS A 28 -8.15 -4.41 -15.53
CA LYS A 28 -6.97 -5.06 -14.96
C LYS A 28 -5.63 -4.30 -15.10
N PRO A 29 -5.33 -3.51 -16.15
CA PRO A 29 -4.06 -2.81 -16.26
C PRO A 29 -3.93 -1.69 -15.23
N GLN A 30 -5.01 -0.95 -14.95
CA GLN A 30 -4.99 0.13 -13.95
C GLN A 30 -4.73 -0.41 -12.54
N VAL A 31 -5.36 -1.53 -12.20
CA VAL A 31 -5.17 -2.23 -10.93
C VAL A 31 -3.71 -2.65 -10.71
N CYS A 32 -3.10 -3.25 -11.74
CA CYS A 32 -1.69 -3.63 -11.68
C CYS A 32 -0.77 -2.40 -11.62
N GLN A 33 -1.14 -1.29 -12.25
CA GLN A 33 -0.37 -0.05 -12.20
C GLN A 33 -0.39 0.60 -10.82
N ASP A 34 -1.56 0.73 -10.21
CA ASP A 34 -1.71 1.38 -8.89
C ASP A 34 -0.97 0.55 -7.81
N THR A 35 -1.18 -0.76 -7.80
CA THR A 35 -0.48 -1.67 -6.87
C THR A 35 1.04 -1.69 -7.10
N SER A 36 1.49 -1.71 -8.35
CA SER A 36 2.92 -1.62 -8.69
C SER A 36 3.53 -0.29 -8.24
N HIS A 37 2.81 0.82 -8.40
CA HIS A 37 3.26 2.15 -7.96
C HIS A 37 3.46 2.19 -6.43
N PHE A 38 2.48 1.74 -5.64
CA PHE A 38 2.61 1.71 -4.18
C PHE A 38 3.71 0.75 -3.73
N ASN A 39 3.84 -0.41 -4.35
CA ASN A 39 4.91 -1.36 -4.05
C ASN A 39 6.30 -0.79 -4.41
N GLY A 40 6.41 -0.07 -5.52
CA GLY A 40 7.60 0.68 -5.90
C GLY A 40 7.98 1.74 -4.88
N GLY A 41 6.99 2.50 -4.40
CA GLY A 41 7.15 3.47 -3.33
C GLY A 41 7.60 2.84 -2.00
N ALA A 42 7.00 1.71 -1.63
CA ALA A 42 7.38 0.94 -0.44
C ALA A 42 8.85 0.49 -0.52
N TYR A 43 9.24 -0.10 -1.66
CA TYR A 43 10.61 -0.54 -1.90
C TYR A 43 11.61 0.63 -1.80
N ALA A 44 11.30 1.76 -2.43
CA ALA A 44 12.17 2.94 -2.38
C ALA A 44 12.31 3.50 -0.96
N ALA A 45 11.21 3.57 -0.21
CA ALA A 45 11.22 4.02 1.18
C ALA A 45 12.00 3.07 2.10
N ALA A 46 11.86 1.75 1.91
CA ALA A 46 12.67 0.76 2.62
C ALA A 46 14.16 0.91 2.30
N GLY A 47 14.52 1.12 1.03
CA GLY A 47 15.90 1.39 0.61
C GLY A 47 16.47 2.66 1.27
N GLN A 48 15.66 3.72 1.37
CA GLN A 48 16.04 4.94 2.09
C GLN A 48 16.27 4.67 3.58
N ALA A 49 15.43 3.83 4.22
CA ALA A 49 15.62 3.45 5.61
C ALA A 49 16.96 2.72 5.82
N VAL A 50 17.29 1.78 4.92
CA VAL A 50 18.57 1.05 4.95
C VAL A 50 19.76 1.99 4.78
N ALA A 51 19.68 2.96 3.85
CA ALA A 51 20.74 3.96 3.67
C ALA A 51 20.95 4.81 4.94
N SER A 52 19.86 5.26 5.58
CA SER A 52 19.95 5.98 6.86
C SER A 52 20.54 5.12 7.98
N LEU A 53 20.17 3.83 8.06
CA LEU A 53 20.75 2.89 9.04
C LEU A 53 22.24 2.62 8.78
N HIS A 54 22.67 2.61 7.52
CA HIS A 54 24.08 2.48 7.19
C HIS A 54 24.90 3.66 7.74
N ILE A 55 24.38 4.89 7.63
CA ILE A 55 25.00 6.08 8.24
C ILE A 55 25.09 5.91 9.76
N VAL A 56 24.02 5.44 10.41
CA VAL A 56 24.03 5.17 11.86
C VAL A 56 25.15 4.18 12.22
N ALA A 57 25.31 3.10 11.47
CA ALA A 57 26.36 2.11 11.71
C ALA A 57 27.78 2.70 11.62
N VAL A 58 28.02 3.55 10.61
CA VAL A 58 29.32 4.24 10.46
C VAL A 58 29.58 5.19 11.63
N LEU A 59 28.57 5.96 12.04
CA LEU A 59 28.68 6.89 13.17
C LEU A 59 28.94 6.11 14.47
N GLN A 60 28.24 5.01 14.71
CA GLN A 60 28.47 4.16 15.88
C GLN A 60 29.87 3.55 15.90
N ALA A 61 30.39 3.11 14.74
CA ALA A 61 31.76 2.63 14.64
C ALA A 61 32.79 3.74 14.97
N TYR A 62 32.54 4.97 14.51
CA TYR A 62 33.37 6.12 14.85
C TYR A 62 33.33 6.43 16.36
N GLN A 63 32.14 6.39 16.98
CA GLN A 63 32.01 6.56 18.43
C GLN A 63 32.77 5.47 19.21
N ALA A 64 32.70 4.21 18.76
CA ALA A 64 33.45 3.13 19.38
C ALA A 64 34.97 3.35 19.29
N ASP A 65 35.47 3.87 18.17
CA ASP A 65 36.88 4.21 18.00
C ASP A 65 37.31 5.36 18.93
N LEU A 66 36.46 6.40 19.07
CA LEU A 66 36.71 7.52 19.99
C LEU A 66 36.78 7.06 21.45
N LEU A 67 35.99 6.05 21.81
CA LEU A 67 35.90 5.51 23.17
C LEU A 67 36.97 4.45 23.47
N LYS A 68 37.79 4.01 22.50
CA LYS A 68 38.72 2.87 22.66
C LYS A 68 39.76 3.05 23.76
N ASP A 69 40.17 4.29 24.02
CA ASP A 69 41.23 4.61 24.98
C ASP A 69 40.70 4.78 26.42
N LEU A 70 39.38 4.89 26.63
CA LEU A 70 38.78 4.83 27.97
C LEU A 70 39.07 3.49 28.66
N ASN A 71 39.08 2.40 27.89
CA ASN A 71 39.41 1.07 28.40
C ASN A 71 40.86 0.95 28.90
N LYS A 72 41.73 1.90 28.50
CA LYS A 72 43.13 1.99 28.93
C LYS A 72 43.32 2.94 30.13
N GLY A 73 42.23 3.43 30.73
CA GLY A 73 42.26 4.34 31.88
C GLY A 73 42.50 5.81 31.52
N LYS A 74 42.52 6.17 30.23
CA LYS A 74 42.66 7.56 29.77
C LYS A 74 41.30 8.26 29.80
N SER A 75 41.22 9.44 30.41
CA SER A 75 40.02 10.28 30.36
C SER A 75 39.84 10.93 28.99
N LEU A 76 38.60 11.10 28.55
CA LEU A 76 38.30 11.89 27.35
C LEU A 76 38.62 13.37 27.57
N SER A 77 39.24 13.98 26.57
CA SER A 77 39.39 15.43 26.48
C SER A 77 38.04 16.12 26.24
N PRO A 78 37.91 17.42 26.58
CA PRO A 78 36.70 18.19 26.28
C PRO A 78 36.29 18.15 24.81
N ASP A 79 37.26 18.11 23.89
CA ASP A 79 37.02 18.07 22.45
C ASP A 79 36.46 16.71 22.00
N GLU A 80 37.00 15.61 22.52
CA GLU A 80 36.46 14.25 22.27
C GLU A 80 35.03 14.12 22.82
N VAL A 81 34.74 14.71 23.98
CA VAL A 81 33.36 14.74 24.52
C VAL A 81 32.42 15.55 23.62
N ALA A 82 32.88 16.69 23.09
CA ALA A 82 32.09 17.51 22.17
C ALA A 82 31.84 16.78 20.83
N GLU A 83 32.84 16.08 20.31
CA GLU A 83 32.73 15.26 19.10
C GLU A 83 31.74 14.10 19.31
N LEU A 84 31.85 13.38 20.44
CA LEU A 84 30.93 12.29 20.78
C LEU A 84 29.47 12.75 20.79
N ARG A 85 29.19 13.94 21.35
CA ARG A 85 27.84 14.54 21.35
C ARG A 85 27.37 14.83 19.93
N ARG A 86 28.19 15.49 19.10
CA ARG A 86 27.86 15.77 17.69
C ARG A 86 27.54 14.50 16.91
N THR A 87 28.38 13.47 17.05
CA THR A 87 28.16 12.18 16.38
C THR A 87 26.88 11.50 16.87
N THR A 88 26.57 11.58 18.18
CA THR A 88 25.34 11.02 18.76
C THR A 88 24.11 11.72 18.18
N ASP A 89 24.11 13.05 18.15
CA ASP A 89 23.00 13.83 17.61
C ASP A 89 22.76 13.49 16.14
N LEU A 90 23.83 13.36 15.34
CA LEU A 90 23.72 12.96 13.95
C LEU A 90 23.17 11.54 13.78
N ALA A 91 23.59 10.59 14.63
CA ALA A 91 23.08 9.23 14.62
C ALA A 91 21.59 9.17 15.01
N LEU A 92 21.15 10.00 15.96
CA LEU A 92 19.74 10.13 16.34
C LEU A 92 18.91 10.69 15.17
N HIS A 93 19.40 11.72 14.49
CA HIS A 93 18.74 12.26 13.30
C HIS A 93 18.63 11.24 12.16
N ALA A 94 19.69 10.49 11.88
CA ALA A 94 19.68 9.42 10.89
C ALA A 94 18.72 8.28 11.28
N THR A 95 18.66 7.91 12.56
CA THR A 95 17.72 6.92 13.09
C THR A 95 16.27 7.38 12.92
N LYS A 96 15.97 8.65 13.22
CA LYS A 96 14.64 9.23 12.99
C LYS A 96 14.26 9.18 11.50
N GLN A 97 15.19 9.48 10.62
CA GLN A 97 14.96 9.39 9.17
C GLN A 97 14.67 7.95 8.74
N ALA A 98 15.43 6.98 9.26
CA ALA A 98 15.22 5.56 9.00
C ALA A 98 13.83 5.10 9.46
N ALA A 99 13.43 5.44 10.69
CA ALA A 99 12.11 5.10 11.23
C ALA A 99 10.98 5.72 10.40
N THR A 100 11.12 6.98 9.99
CA THR A 100 10.12 7.66 9.16
C THR A 100 10.01 7.01 7.77
N ALA A 101 11.15 6.66 7.17
CA ALA A 101 11.18 5.98 5.87
C ALA A 101 10.57 4.58 5.94
N MET A 102 10.85 3.82 7.01
CA MET A 102 10.22 2.53 7.26
C MET A 102 8.70 2.66 7.45
N GLY A 103 8.25 3.67 8.21
CA GLY A 103 6.82 3.97 8.36
C GLY A 103 6.13 4.27 7.04
N ARG A 104 6.76 5.03 6.13
CA ARG A 104 6.24 5.24 4.77
C ARG A 104 6.17 3.94 3.97
N SER A 105 7.17 3.07 4.10
CA SER A 105 7.18 1.75 3.45
C SER A 105 5.99 0.90 3.91
N MET A 106 5.79 0.79 5.22
CA MET A 106 4.68 0.04 5.81
C MET A 106 3.33 0.61 5.39
N ALA A 107 3.16 1.94 5.39
CA ALA A 107 1.92 2.58 4.94
C ALA A 107 1.63 2.26 3.46
N ALA A 108 2.64 2.30 2.58
CA ALA A 108 2.48 1.94 1.18
C ALA A 108 2.14 0.45 0.97
N MET A 109 2.65 -0.45 1.81
CA MET A 109 2.24 -1.86 1.82
C MET A 109 0.77 -2.04 2.23
N VAL A 110 0.31 -1.35 3.26
CA VAL A 110 -1.09 -1.36 3.69
C VAL A 110 -2.01 -0.87 2.56
N VAL A 111 -1.63 0.22 1.89
CA VAL A 111 -2.39 0.74 0.75
C VAL A 111 -2.42 -0.27 -0.42
N THR A 112 -1.29 -0.94 -0.70
CA THR A 112 -1.25 -2.03 -1.69
C THR A 112 -2.26 -3.13 -1.35
N GLU A 113 -2.26 -3.60 -0.11
CA GLU A 113 -3.18 -4.64 0.36
C GLU A 113 -4.64 -4.22 0.23
N ARG A 114 -4.96 -2.97 0.61
CA ARG A 114 -6.31 -2.42 0.44
C ARG A 114 -6.77 -2.43 -1.02
N HIS A 115 -5.89 -2.01 -1.94
CA HIS A 115 -6.21 -2.03 -3.36
C HIS A 115 -6.48 -3.46 -3.83
N LEU A 116 -5.66 -4.45 -3.44
CA LEU A 116 -5.88 -5.85 -3.77
C LEU A 116 -7.26 -6.36 -3.32
N TRP A 117 -7.64 -6.12 -2.06
CA TRP A 117 -8.96 -6.51 -1.56
C TRP A 117 -10.10 -5.79 -2.29
N MET A 118 -9.96 -4.50 -2.55
CA MET A 118 -10.97 -3.74 -3.29
C MET A 118 -11.09 -4.18 -4.75
N ASN A 119 -10.06 -4.79 -5.33
CA ASN A 119 -10.12 -5.34 -6.67
C ASN A 119 -10.91 -6.64 -6.75
N LEU A 120 -10.91 -7.44 -5.67
CA LEU A 120 -11.71 -8.65 -5.56
C LEU A 120 -13.18 -8.36 -5.21
N ALA A 121 -13.44 -7.21 -4.57
CA ALA A 121 -14.77 -6.85 -4.12
C ALA A 121 -15.65 -6.30 -5.26
N ASP A 122 -16.87 -6.84 -5.39
CA ASP A 122 -17.92 -6.32 -6.27
C ASP A 122 -18.64 -5.13 -5.60
N ILE A 123 -17.90 -4.03 -5.46
CA ILE A 123 -18.33 -2.79 -4.79
C ILE A 123 -18.25 -1.64 -5.80
N GLY A 124 -19.16 -0.67 -5.70
CA GLY A 124 -19.17 0.54 -6.52
C GLY A 124 -17.90 1.38 -6.34
N ARG A 125 -17.50 2.11 -7.39
CA ARG A 125 -16.27 2.93 -7.39
C ARG A 125 -16.24 3.96 -6.25
N LYS A 126 -17.40 4.55 -5.92
CA LYS A 126 -17.54 5.56 -4.89
C LYS A 126 -17.27 4.99 -3.49
N GLU A 127 -17.82 3.82 -3.21
CA GLU A 127 -17.64 3.10 -1.95
C GLU A 127 -16.21 2.56 -1.82
N LYS A 128 -15.60 2.12 -2.94
CA LYS A 128 -14.17 1.75 -2.98
C LYS A 128 -13.27 2.93 -2.61
N GLY A 129 -13.48 4.10 -3.21
CA GLY A 129 -12.69 5.31 -2.89
C GLY A 129 -12.73 5.64 -1.40
N PHE A 130 -13.93 5.64 -0.81
CA PHE A 130 -14.10 5.88 0.63
C PHE A 130 -13.33 4.90 1.52
N LEU A 131 -13.28 3.62 1.16
CA LEU A 131 -12.53 2.60 1.91
C LEU A 131 -11.02 2.73 1.73
N LEU A 132 -10.56 3.09 0.54
CA LEU A 132 -9.14 3.29 0.23
C LEU A 132 -8.56 4.49 0.97
N ASP A 133 -9.34 5.57 1.12
CA ASP A 133 -8.95 6.82 1.79
C ASP A 133 -8.99 6.75 3.32
N SER A 134 -9.43 5.62 3.89
CA SER A 134 -9.48 5.42 5.34
C SER A 134 -8.10 5.64 5.99
N PRO A 135 -7.98 6.23 7.19
CA PRO A 135 -6.70 6.29 7.89
C PRO A 135 -6.11 4.88 8.10
N VAL A 136 -4.78 4.77 8.14
CA VAL A 136 -4.11 3.50 8.48
C VAL A 136 -4.27 3.25 9.98
N SER A 137 -4.85 2.09 10.34
CA SER A 137 -4.91 1.60 11.73
C SER A 137 -3.93 0.44 11.92
N ALA A 138 -3.40 0.30 13.14
CA ALA A 138 -2.52 -0.81 13.50
C ALA A 138 -3.26 -2.14 13.69
N SER A 139 -4.56 -2.10 14.01
CA SER A 139 -5.36 -3.29 14.31
C SER A 139 -6.18 -3.79 13.13
N GLU A 140 -6.54 -2.89 12.20
CA GLU A 140 -7.53 -3.16 11.17
C GLU A 140 -7.12 -2.56 9.82
N LEU A 141 -7.30 -3.34 8.75
CA LEU A 141 -6.91 -2.93 7.42
C LEU A 141 -7.74 -1.75 6.91
N PHE A 142 -9.05 -1.74 7.12
CA PHE A 142 -9.95 -0.69 6.64
C PHE A 142 -10.59 0.15 7.76
N GLY A 143 -10.53 -0.33 9.01
CA GLY A 143 -11.09 0.36 10.18
C GLY A 143 -12.62 0.35 10.23
N THR A 144 -13.19 1.24 11.05
CA THR A 144 -14.64 1.47 11.20
C THR A 144 -15.32 1.92 9.90
N SER A 145 -14.56 2.37 8.89
CA SER A 145 -15.04 2.73 7.55
C SER A 145 -15.81 1.60 6.86
N VAL A 146 -15.53 0.34 7.23
CA VAL A 146 -16.24 -0.84 6.71
C VAL A 146 -17.70 -0.86 7.16
N GLU A 147 -18.01 -0.41 8.38
CA GLU A 147 -19.35 -0.49 8.96
C GLU A 147 -20.36 0.29 8.12
N THR A 148 -20.01 1.51 7.71
CA THR A 148 -20.82 2.38 6.84
C THR A 148 -21.11 1.74 5.48
N VAL A 149 -20.15 1.02 4.90
CA VAL A 149 -20.33 0.34 3.60
C VAL A 149 -21.18 -0.91 3.79
N VAL A 150 -20.95 -1.67 4.86
CA VAL A 150 -21.71 -2.88 5.19
C VAL A 150 -23.18 -2.55 5.47
N GLU A 151 -23.48 -1.48 6.19
CA GLU A 151 -24.87 -1.05 6.42
C GLU A 151 -25.59 -0.73 5.11
N LYS A 152 -24.97 0.05 4.22
CA LYS A 152 -25.53 0.34 2.89
C LYS A 152 -25.77 -0.93 2.07
N PHE A 153 -24.86 -1.89 2.13
CA PHE A 153 -25.03 -3.19 1.47
C PHE A 153 -26.18 -4.01 2.07
N LYS A 154 -26.32 -4.00 3.40
CA LYS A 154 -27.45 -4.67 4.09
C LYS A 154 -28.78 -4.05 3.68
N GLU A 155 -28.86 -2.73 3.64
CA GLU A 155 -30.05 -1.99 3.18
C GLU A 155 -30.38 -2.29 1.72
N ALA A 156 -29.39 -2.23 0.82
CA ALA A 156 -29.57 -2.57 -0.58
C ALA A 156 -30.03 -4.01 -0.78
N LYS A 157 -29.49 -4.95 0.00
CA LYS A 157 -29.89 -6.36 0.00
C LYS A 157 -31.32 -6.54 0.52
N ALA A 158 -31.71 -5.85 1.58
CA ALA A 158 -33.06 -5.87 2.12
C ALA A 158 -34.07 -5.30 1.11
N CYS A 159 -33.77 -4.16 0.49
CA CYS A 159 -34.58 -3.57 -0.58
C CYS A 159 -34.69 -4.50 -1.79
N SER A 160 -33.61 -5.15 -2.20
CA SER A 160 -33.63 -6.12 -3.32
C SER A 160 -34.49 -7.35 -2.98
N ALA A 161 -34.39 -7.88 -1.76
CA ALA A 161 -35.20 -9.01 -1.30
C ALA A 161 -36.69 -8.64 -1.25
N ALA A 162 -37.02 -7.46 -0.70
CA ALA A 162 -38.37 -6.92 -0.71
C ALA A 162 -38.88 -6.76 -2.15
N PHE A 163 -38.09 -6.15 -3.04
CA PHE A 163 -38.48 -5.94 -4.43
C PHE A 163 -38.73 -7.26 -5.18
N LYS A 164 -37.91 -8.30 -4.96
CA LYS A 164 -38.15 -9.64 -5.53
C LYS A 164 -39.48 -10.26 -5.10
N SER A 165 -39.95 -9.96 -3.88
CA SER A 165 -41.26 -10.43 -3.42
C SER A 165 -42.45 -9.77 -4.14
N PHE A 166 -42.22 -8.64 -4.82
CA PHE A 166 -43.25 -7.90 -5.58
C PHE A 166 -43.24 -8.16 -7.09
N ILE A 167 -42.26 -8.91 -7.64
CA ILE A 167 -42.23 -9.23 -9.07
C ILE A 167 -42.95 -10.58 -9.32
N PRO A 168 -44.04 -10.62 -10.11
CA PRO A 168 -44.65 -11.88 -10.55
C PRO A 168 -43.64 -12.69 -11.37
N ALA A 169 -43.56 -14.01 -11.13
CA ALA A 169 -42.58 -14.93 -11.71
C ALA A 169 -42.43 -14.83 -13.25
N ASN A 170 -43.46 -14.35 -13.94
CA ASN A 170 -43.53 -14.30 -15.41
C ASN A 170 -42.81 -13.09 -16.02
N HIS A 171 -42.36 -12.10 -15.22
CA HIS A 171 -41.69 -10.87 -15.70
C HIS A 171 -40.25 -10.69 -15.21
N ALA A 172 -39.76 -11.57 -14.33
CA ALA A 172 -38.42 -11.46 -13.71
C ALA A 172 -37.27 -11.43 -14.75
N ALA A 173 -37.39 -12.22 -15.83
CA ALA A 173 -36.35 -12.30 -16.87
C ALA A 173 -36.24 -11.02 -17.73
N LYS A 174 -37.35 -10.31 -17.98
CA LYS A 174 -37.34 -9.02 -18.71
C LYS A 174 -36.84 -7.88 -17.83
N PHE A 175 -37.17 -7.90 -16.54
CA PHE A 175 -36.77 -6.85 -15.60
C PHE A 175 -35.28 -6.94 -15.21
N LEU A 176 -34.73 -8.15 -15.02
CA LEU A 176 -33.29 -8.33 -14.77
C LEU A 176 -32.43 -7.82 -15.94
N ARG A 177 -32.89 -7.98 -17.19
CA ARG A 177 -32.26 -7.37 -18.37
C ARG A 177 -32.34 -5.84 -18.37
N PHE A 178 -33.42 -5.26 -17.87
CA PHE A 178 -33.58 -3.81 -17.78
C PHE A 178 -32.68 -3.20 -16.71
N CYS A 179 -32.60 -3.80 -15.52
CA CYS A 179 -31.70 -3.33 -14.45
C CYS A 179 -30.22 -3.47 -14.80
N SER A 180 -29.84 -4.55 -15.49
CA SER A 180 -28.46 -4.72 -15.97
C SER A 180 -28.04 -3.66 -16.99
N ASN A 181 -29.00 -3.07 -17.72
CA ASN A 181 -28.74 -1.97 -18.67
C ASN A 181 -28.77 -0.58 -18.01
N PHE A 182 -29.42 -0.43 -16.84
CA PHE A 182 -29.57 0.87 -16.17
C PHE A 182 -28.48 1.14 -15.12
N LEU A 183 -27.87 0.09 -14.55
CA LEU A 183 -26.72 0.19 -13.63
C LEU A 183 -25.35 0.19 -14.34
N GLY A 184 -25.35 0.18 -15.68
CA GLY A 184 -24.15 0.14 -16.52
C GLY A 184 -23.67 1.50 -17.05
N HIS A 185 -24.13 2.62 -16.51
CA HIS A 185 -23.68 3.97 -16.89
C HIS A 185 -23.22 4.80 -15.69
#